data_AF-A0A0P6XMX7-F1
#
_entry.id   AF-A0A0P6XMX7-F1
#
_cell.length_a   1.000
_cell.length_b   1.000
_cell.length_c   1.000
_cell.angle_alpha   90.00
_cell.angle_beta   90.00
_cell.angle_gamma   90.00
#
_symmetry.space_group_name_H-M   'P 1'
#
loop_
_entity.id
_entity.type
_entity.pdbx_description
1 polymer ?
#
loop_
_entity_poly.entity_id
_entity_poly.type
_entity_poly.pdbx_seq_one_letter_code
_entity_poly.pdbx_strand_id
1 'polypeptide(L)'
;MNNTLCDYLWAQLQPLFIALEYKIRAQFQVPIFTNIHMYYNDSLTFCSSLGFGKTQHSDWIVFEVDIDYIDSGLELEGFIIHNHNPLRIAGPSYIFTTNNPMSKALIDAWIGEFKAFIDRYADHIKPIIESMES
;
A
#
# COMPACT_ATOMS: atom_id res chain seq x y z
N MET A 1 -19.91 14.41 -4.90
CA MET A 1 -19.14 15.06 -3.81
C MET A 1 -17.77 15.40 -4.36
N ASN A 2 -17.24 16.60 -4.11
CA ASN A 2 -15.86 16.94 -4.48
C ASN A 2 -14.93 16.26 -3.47
N ASN A 3 -14.40 15.08 -3.81
CA ASN A 3 -13.66 14.25 -2.85
C ASN A 3 -12.19 14.66 -2.76
N THR A 4 -11.94 15.96 -2.54
CA THR A 4 -10.62 16.60 -2.67
C THR A 4 -9.53 16.03 -1.77
N LEU A 5 -9.87 15.33 -0.68
CA LEU A 5 -8.90 14.67 0.19
C LEU A 5 -8.53 13.26 -0.32
N CYS A 6 -9.51 12.49 -0.80
CA CYS A 6 -9.26 11.21 -1.46
C CYS A 6 -8.54 11.42 -2.81
N ASP A 7 -8.90 12.45 -3.59
CA ASP A 7 -8.19 12.82 -4.81
C ASP A 7 -6.73 13.25 -4.53
N TYR A 8 -6.50 13.91 -3.39
CA TYR A 8 -5.16 14.26 -2.96
C TYR A 8 -4.36 13.03 -2.53
N LEU A 9 -4.95 12.17 -1.70
CA LEU A 9 -4.33 10.93 -1.26
C LEU A 9 -4.01 10.01 -2.45
N TRP A 10 -4.92 9.92 -3.42
CA TRP A 10 -4.70 9.28 -4.71
C TRP A 10 -3.44 9.80 -5.40
N ALA A 11 -3.35 11.13 -5.57
CA ALA A 11 -2.23 11.76 -6.23
C ALA A 11 -0.89 11.52 -5.50
N GLN A 12 -0.91 11.24 -4.19
CA GLN A 12 0.30 10.87 -3.44
C GLN A 12 0.64 9.37 -3.51
N LEU A 13 -0.36 8.48 -3.46
CA LEU A 13 -0.15 7.03 -3.46
C LEU A 13 0.27 6.48 -4.82
N GLN A 14 -0.33 6.98 -5.91
CA GLN A 14 -0.04 6.50 -7.25
C GLN A 14 1.47 6.57 -7.61
N PRO A 15 2.16 7.71 -7.46
CA PRO A 15 3.59 7.78 -7.76
C PRO A 15 4.44 6.92 -6.81
N LEU A 16 4.04 6.75 -5.54
CA LEU A 16 4.74 5.88 -4.60
C LEU A 16 4.73 4.43 -5.07
N PHE A 17 3.56 3.88 -5.38
CA PHE A 17 3.43 2.48 -5.80
C PHE A 17 4.13 2.19 -7.13
N ILE A 18 4.06 3.12 -8.09
CA ILE A 18 4.80 3.02 -9.35
C ILE A 18 6.32 3.01 -9.09
N ALA A 19 6.82 3.92 -8.25
CA ALA A 19 8.25 3.96 -7.93
C ALA A 19 8.73 2.68 -7.23
N LEU A 20 7.91 2.12 -6.34
CA LEU A 20 8.18 0.87 -5.65
C LEU A 20 8.22 -0.32 -6.62
N GLU A 21 7.29 -0.41 -7.58
CA GLU A 21 7.33 -1.44 -8.63
C GLU A 21 8.70 -1.44 -9.33
N TYR A 22 9.17 -0.28 -9.79
CA TYR A 22 10.44 -0.17 -10.48
C TYR A 22 11.63 -0.55 -9.60
N LYS A 23 11.64 -0.09 -8.34
CA LYS A 23 12.71 -0.39 -7.37
C LYS A 23 12.79 -1.89 -7.06
N ILE A 24 11.65 -2.50 -6.77
CA ILE A 24 11.53 -3.92 -6.44
C ILE A 24 11.99 -4.77 -7.64
N ARG A 25 11.46 -4.52 -8.85
CA ARG A 25 11.87 -5.26 -10.04
C ARG A 25 13.37 -5.15 -10.34
N ALA A 26 13.99 -4.02 -10.07
CA ALA A 26 15.44 -3.88 -10.22
C ALA A 26 16.23 -4.73 -9.20
N GLN A 27 15.67 -4.99 -8.01
CA GLN A 27 16.28 -5.82 -6.96
C GLN A 27 16.13 -7.33 -7.22
N PHE A 28 15.04 -7.74 -7.86
CA PHE A 28 14.77 -9.14 -8.22
C PHE A 28 15.30 -9.44 -9.63
N GLN A 29 16.43 -10.14 -9.72
CA GLN A 29 17.06 -10.51 -11.01
C GLN A 29 16.22 -11.49 -11.87
N VAL A 30 15.07 -11.94 -11.36
CA VAL A 30 14.16 -12.88 -12.00
C VAL A 30 12.82 -12.19 -12.30
N PRO A 31 12.08 -12.62 -13.34
CA PRO A 31 10.76 -12.06 -13.62
C PRO A 31 9.82 -12.26 -12.43
N ILE A 32 9.25 -11.17 -11.93
CA ILE A 32 8.11 -11.16 -11.02
C ILE A 32 6.91 -10.58 -11.77
N PHE A 33 5.72 -11.13 -11.57
CA PHE A 33 4.51 -10.39 -11.93
C PHE A 33 4.29 -9.33 -10.84
N THR A 34 3.73 -8.19 -11.23
CA THR A 34 3.40 -7.12 -10.30
C THR A 34 2.07 -6.55 -10.72
N ASN A 35 1.16 -6.40 -9.76
CA ASN A 35 -0.11 -5.76 -9.99
C ASN A 35 -0.24 -4.55 -9.09
N ILE A 36 -0.59 -3.43 -9.70
CA ILE A 36 -1.05 -2.24 -8.98
C ILE A 36 -2.57 -2.25 -9.07
N HIS A 37 -3.22 -2.44 -7.92
CA HIS A 37 -4.66 -2.39 -7.79
C HIS A 37 -5.04 -1.08 -7.14
N MET A 38 -5.95 -0.37 -7.78
CA MET A 38 -6.35 0.97 -7.39
C MET A 38 -7.83 1.10 -7.67
N TYR A 39 -8.64 1.12 -6.61
CA TYR A 39 -10.09 1.14 -6.73
C TYR A 39 -10.64 2.39 -6.07
N TYR A 40 -11.48 3.09 -6.83
CA TYR A 40 -12.32 4.17 -6.36
C TYR A 40 -13.75 3.79 -6.69
N ASN A 41 -14.60 3.59 -5.68
CA ASN A 41 -16.03 3.37 -5.90
C ASN A 41 -16.84 4.08 -4.80
N ASP A 42 -18.09 4.44 -5.13
CA ASP A 42 -18.97 5.25 -4.29
C ASP A 42 -19.50 4.54 -3.02
N SER A 43 -19.20 3.25 -2.86
CA SER A 43 -19.73 2.30 -1.86
C SER A 43 -18.65 1.53 -1.07
N LEU A 44 -17.41 1.46 -1.57
CA LEU A 44 -16.25 0.92 -0.88
C LEU A 44 -15.06 1.84 -1.15
N THR A 45 -14.65 2.49 -0.06
CA THR A 45 -13.70 3.59 0.01
C THR A 45 -12.33 3.13 -0.47
N PHE A 46 -11.78 3.93 -1.36
CA PHE A 46 -10.39 3.95 -1.81
C PHE A 46 -9.48 2.86 -1.18
N CYS A 47 -9.12 1.86 -1.98
CA CYS A 47 -8.10 0.87 -1.62
C CYS A 47 -7.01 0.92 -2.70
N SER A 48 -5.76 0.94 -2.25
CA SER A 48 -4.61 0.88 -3.15
C SER A 48 -3.65 -0.19 -2.67
N SER A 49 -3.26 -1.08 -3.57
CA SER A 49 -2.31 -2.12 -3.27
C SER A 49 -1.32 -2.39 -4.39
N LEU A 50 -0.13 -2.83 -4.01
CA LEU A 50 0.93 -3.30 -4.89
C LEU A 50 1.25 -4.74 -4.50
N GLY A 51 0.78 -5.67 -5.32
CA GLY A 51 1.03 -7.10 -5.17
C GLY A 51 2.16 -7.56 -6.08
N PHE A 52 2.99 -8.49 -5.59
CA PHE A 52 4.02 -9.15 -6.38
C PHE A 52 4.11 -10.64 -6.07
N GLY A 53 4.55 -11.40 -7.06
CA GLY A 53 4.84 -12.83 -6.95
C GLY A 53 5.55 -13.33 -8.21
N LYS A 54 5.83 -14.64 -8.27
CA LYS A 54 6.79 -15.18 -9.24
C LYS A 54 6.16 -15.87 -10.48
N THR A 55 4.94 -16.42 -10.40
CA THR A 55 4.19 -17.06 -11.51
C THR A 55 2.66 -17.11 -11.26
N GLN A 56 1.85 -17.53 -12.26
CA GLN A 56 0.37 -17.60 -12.17
C GLN A 56 -0.21 -18.45 -11.02
N HIS A 57 0.61 -19.18 -10.27
CA HIS A 57 0.21 -19.99 -9.12
C HIS A 57 0.94 -19.60 -7.82
N SER A 58 1.66 -18.48 -7.80
CA SER A 58 2.44 -18.06 -6.64
C SER A 58 1.59 -17.40 -5.58
N ASP A 59 1.99 -17.63 -4.34
CA ASP A 59 1.67 -16.79 -3.22
C ASP A 59 2.06 -15.33 -3.48
N TRP A 60 1.22 -14.41 -3.00
CA TRP A 60 1.38 -12.96 -3.23
C TRP A 60 1.78 -12.31 -1.93
N ILE A 61 2.80 -11.46 -1.98
CA ILE A 61 2.97 -10.42 -0.98
C ILE A 61 2.38 -9.14 -1.54
N VAL A 62 1.58 -8.47 -0.72
CA VAL A 62 0.82 -7.28 -1.07
C VAL A 62 1.18 -6.18 -0.09
N PHE A 63 1.65 -5.05 -0.60
CA PHE A 63 1.63 -3.79 0.13
C PHE A 63 0.27 -3.17 -0.05
N GLU A 64 -0.46 -2.94 1.03
CA GLU A 64 -1.85 -2.49 0.98
C GLU A 64 -2.02 -1.22 1.80
N VAL A 65 -2.87 -0.34 1.30
CA VAL A 65 -3.39 0.82 2.02
C VAL A 65 -4.89 0.67 2.09
N ASP A 66 -5.38 0.45 3.31
CA ASP A 66 -6.79 0.41 3.63
C ASP A 66 -7.25 1.77 4.11
N ILE A 67 -8.46 2.14 3.68
CA ILE A 67 -9.09 3.40 4.04
C ILE A 67 -10.51 3.15 4.50
N ASP A 68 -10.77 3.50 5.74
CA ASP A 68 -12.11 3.43 6.31
C ASP A 68 -12.69 4.83 6.54
N TYR A 69 -13.96 5.03 6.19
CA TYR A 69 -14.69 6.21 6.66
C TYR A 69 -15.12 5.99 8.09
N ILE A 70 -14.80 6.97 8.93
CA ILE A 70 -15.36 7.09 10.28
C ILE A 70 -16.29 8.30 10.32
N ASP A 71 -17.15 8.40 11.34
CA ASP A 71 -18.24 9.39 11.46
C ASP A 71 -17.86 10.84 11.08
N SER A 72 -16.60 11.24 11.27
CA SER A 72 -16.10 12.58 10.94
C SER A 72 -14.75 12.59 10.22
N GLY A 73 -14.39 11.50 9.55
CA GLY A 73 -13.00 11.30 9.14
C GLY A 73 -12.71 10.14 8.19
N LEU A 74 -11.41 9.94 7.99
CA LEU A 74 -10.81 8.81 7.32
C LEU A 74 -9.83 8.16 8.29
N GLU A 75 -9.76 6.84 8.31
CA GLU A 75 -8.66 6.09 8.89
C GLU A 75 -7.82 5.55 7.74
N LEU A 76 -6.49 5.75 7.78
CA LEU A 76 -5.55 5.18 6.82
C LEU A 76 -4.70 4.15 7.52
N GLU A 77 -4.66 2.94 6.99
CA GLU A 77 -3.84 1.86 7.51
C GLU A 77 -2.93 1.30 6.42
N GLY A 78 -1.66 1.10 6.73
CA GLY A 78 -0.71 0.46 5.82
C GLY A 78 -0.45 -0.98 6.25
N PHE A 79 -0.42 -1.92 5.30
CA PHE A 79 -0.16 -3.32 5.58
C PHE A 79 0.86 -3.94 4.62
N ILE A 80 1.53 -4.98 5.11
CA ILE A 80 2.15 -6.02 4.28
C ILE A 80 1.39 -7.31 4.56
N ILE A 81 0.75 -7.86 3.53
CA ILE A 81 -0.10 -9.03 3.64
C ILE A 81 0.47 -10.12 2.74
N HIS A 82 0.40 -11.36 3.20
CA HIS A 82 0.60 -12.52 2.35
C HIS A 82 -0.75 -13.20 2.07
N ASN A 83 -1.16 -13.28 0.80
CA ASN A 83 -2.53 -13.67 0.42
C ASN A 83 -2.96 -15.09 0.90
N HIS A 84 -1.99 -15.98 1.13
CA HIS A 84 -2.24 -17.38 1.54
C HIS A 84 -1.59 -17.80 2.87
N ASN A 85 -0.91 -16.89 3.58
CA ASN A 85 -0.33 -17.17 4.90
C ASN A 85 -0.88 -16.16 5.92
N PRO A 86 -0.91 -16.51 7.22
CA PRO A 86 -1.34 -15.57 8.27
C PRO A 86 -0.39 -14.39 8.49
N LEU A 87 0.58 -14.16 7.60
CA LEU A 87 1.49 -13.02 7.68
C LEU A 87 0.72 -11.75 7.32
N ARG A 88 0.37 -10.99 8.35
CA ARG A 88 -0.13 -9.62 8.27
C ARG A 88 0.74 -8.75 9.16
N ILE A 89 1.51 -7.87 8.55
CA ILE A 89 2.35 -6.91 9.26
C ILE A 89 1.66 -5.55 9.17
N ALA A 90 1.20 -5.06 10.32
CA ALA A 90 0.64 -3.72 10.42
C ALA A 90 1.75 -2.67 10.34
N GLY A 91 1.55 -1.70 9.47
CA GLY A 91 2.36 -0.51 9.32
C GLY A 91 1.75 0.69 10.07
N PRO A 92 2.04 1.92 9.63
CA PRO A 92 1.48 3.13 10.24
C PRO A 92 -0.04 3.19 10.04
N SER A 93 -0.77 3.59 11.09
CA SER A 93 -2.21 3.84 11.07
C SER A 93 -2.52 5.22 11.62
N TYR A 94 -3.22 6.04 10.84
CA TYR A 94 -3.54 7.43 11.16
C TYR A 94 -5.05 7.68 11.01
N ILE A 95 -5.61 8.43 11.95
CA ILE A 95 -6.99 8.90 11.90
C ILE A 95 -7.00 10.39 11.53
N PHE A 96 -7.72 10.72 10.47
CA PHE A 96 -7.86 12.04 9.89
C PHE A 96 -9.29 12.53 10.06
N THR A 97 -9.49 13.67 10.68
CA THR A 97 -10.80 14.34 10.67
C THR A 97 -10.91 15.22 9.42
N THR A 98 -12.00 15.12 8.66
CA THR A 98 -12.17 15.83 7.37
C THR A 98 -12.22 17.36 7.51
N ASN A 99 -12.56 17.87 8.69
CA ASN A 99 -12.60 19.30 9.00
C ASN A 99 -11.25 19.88 9.50
N ASN A 100 -10.20 19.07 9.57
CA ASN A 100 -8.89 19.55 10.03
C ASN A 100 -8.15 20.25 8.88
N PRO A 101 -7.74 21.53 9.06
CA PRO A 101 -6.99 22.25 8.03
C PRO A 101 -5.61 21.64 7.73
N MET A 102 -5.12 20.75 8.59
CA MET A 102 -3.85 20.04 8.44
C MET A 102 -3.97 18.65 7.80
N SER A 103 -5.18 18.21 7.37
CA SER A 103 -5.37 16.84 6.86
C SER A 103 -4.44 16.47 5.70
N LYS A 104 -4.13 17.40 4.78
CA LYS A 104 -3.15 17.14 3.71
C LYS A 104 -1.72 16.93 4.21
N ALA A 105 -1.28 17.76 5.16
CA ALA A 105 0.05 17.62 5.75
C ALA A 105 0.19 16.32 6.55
N LEU A 106 -0.88 15.91 7.24
CA LEU A 106 -0.92 14.62 7.92
C LEU A 106 -0.87 13.45 6.91
N ILE A 107 -1.55 13.58 5.76
CA ILE A 107 -1.47 12.57 4.69
C ILE A 107 -0.03 12.45 4.19
N ASP A 108 0.62 13.58 3.91
CA ASP A 108 2.01 13.58 3.44
C ASP A 108 2.96 12.93 4.47
N ALA A 109 2.74 13.22 5.76
CA ALA A 109 3.49 12.60 6.85
C ALA A 109 3.28 11.07 6.89
N TRP A 110 2.02 10.62 6.82
CA TRP A 110 1.68 9.20 6.80
C TRP A 110 2.26 8.48 5.58
N ILE A 111 2.21 9.10 4.38
CA ILE A 111 2.83 8.56 3.16
C ILE A 111 4.34 8.41 3.34
N GLY A 112 5.00 9.39 3.97
CA GLY A 112 6.41 9.33 4.30
C GLY A 112 6.74 8.17 5.24
N GLU A 113 5.94 7.96 6.28
CA GLU A 113 6.10 6.84 7.21
C GLU A 113 5.83 5.50 6.54
N PHE A 114 4.79 5.41 5.72
CA PHE A 114 4.46 4.18 4.98
C PHE A 114 5.57 3.81 4.01
N LYS A 115 6.14 4.79 3.30
CA LYS A 115 7.33 4.56 2.46
C LYS A 115 8.52 4.06 3.28
N ALA A 116 8.79 4.65 4.45
CA ALA A 116 9.88 4.21 5.31
C ALA A 116 9.64 2.80 5.88
N PHE A 117 8.39 2.47 6.18
CA PHE A 117 7.96 1.12 6.56
C PHE A 117 8.21 0.13 5.43
N ILE A 118 7.78 0.41 4.20
CA ILE A 118 8.04 -0.44 3.04
C ILE A 118 9.54 -0.60 2.78
N ASP A 119 10.29 0.51 2.76
CA ASP A 119 11.73 0.50 2.50
C ASP A 119 12.48 -0.40 3.52
N ARG A 120 12.05 -0.41 4.79
CA ARG A 120 12.59 -1.30 5.82
C ARG A 120 12.30 -2.77 5.53
N TYR A 121 11.09 -3.08 5.04
CA TYR A 121 10.68 -4.46 4.79
C TYR A 121 11.08 -4.98 3.40
N ALA A 122 11.43 -4.10 2.44
CA ALA A 122 11.82 -4.49 1.08
C ALA A 122 13.00 -5.49 1.07
N ASP A 123 14.00 -5.29 1.92
CA ASP A 123 15.13 -6.22 2.05
C ASP A 123 14.72 -7.57 2.70
N HIS A 124 13.74 -7.54 3.60
CA HIS A 124 13.21 -8.74 4.25
C HIS A 124 12.24 -9.52 3.36
N ILE A 125 11.65 -8.88 2.36
CA ILE A 125 10.67 -9.48 1.46
C ILE A 125 11.33 -10.43 0.46
N LYS A 126 12.57 -10.15 0.06
CA LYS A 126 13.28 -10.97 -0.93
C LYS A 126 13.38 -12.45 -0.53
N PRO A 127 13.89 -12.80 0.66
CA PRO A 127 13.92 -14.18 1.12
C PRO A 127 12.53 -14.82 1.20
N ILE A 128 11.48 -14.04 1.51
CA ILE A 128 10.11 -14.56 1.61
C ILE A 128 9.64 -14.99 0.22
N ILE A 129 9.79 -14.14 -0.80
CA ILE A 129 9.46 -14.49 -2.19
C ILE A 129 10.28 -15.71 -2.66
N GLU A 130 11.58 -15.74 -2.37
CA GLU A 130 12.47 -16.85 -2.76
C GLU A 130 12.10 -18.16 -2.06
N SER A 131 11.64 -18.10 -0.81
CA SER A 131 11.23 -19.30 -0.05
C SER A 131 9.95 -19.96 -0.54
N MET A 132 9.07 -19.22 -1.24
CA MET A 132 7.81 -19.74 -1.80
C MET A 132 8.01 -20.70 -2.99
N GLU A 133 9.25 -20.90 -3.44
CA GLU A 133 9.61 -21.83 -4.51
C GLU A 133 10.09 -23.21 -4.04
N SER A 134 10.18 -23.40 -2.71
CA SER A 134 10.74 -24.59 -2.07
C SER A 134 9.68 -25.65 -1.83
#